data_AF-A0A922XBL4-F1
#
_entry.id   AF-A0A922XBL4-F1
#
_cell.length_a   1.000
_cell.length_b   1.000
_cell.length_c   1.000
_cell.angle_alpha   90.00
_cell.angle_beta   90.00
_cell.angle_gamma   90.00
#
_symmetry.space_group_name_H-M   'P 1'
#
loop_
_entity.id
_entity.type
_entity.pdbx_description
1 polymer ?
#
loop_
_entity_poly.entity_id
_entity_poly.type
_entity_poly.pdbx_seq_one_letter_code
_entity_poly.pdbx_strand_id
1 'polypeptide(L)'
;MLPTTVKRVPNQTCAAVNEQIRRQTEENISRLKQAGPTAIARRLEELDAEWDVERAIEANAATASIIGLALGVTVNRRWLALPAVVGAFLLQHAVQGWCPPLPVLRRLGFRTASEIDYERYALKALRGDFADIHPDKRDRGNKFAEKALRAAEA
;
A
#
# COMPACT_ATOMS: atom_id res chain seq x y z
N MET A 1 9.05 0.56 21.69
CA MET A 1 8.03 1.43 21.05
C MET A 1 7.40 0.66 19.91
N LEU A 2 6.08 0.76 19.71
CA LEU A 2 5.42 0.15 18.56
C LEU A 2 5.83 0.88 17.27
N PRO A 3 5.98 0.17 16.13
CA PRO A 3 6.29 0.80 14.87
C PRO A 3 5.14 1.71 14.42
N THR A 4 5.46 2.79 13.70
CA THR A 4 4.43 3.60 13.03
C THR A 4 3.72 2.78 11.96
N THR A 5 2.47 3.14 11.64
CA THR A 5 1.66 2.51 10.59
C THR A 5 2.48 2.23 9.32
N VAL A 6 3.15 3.25 8.78
CA VAL A 6 3.92 3.11 7.52
C VAL A 6 5.21 2.28 7.64
N LYS A 7 5.73 2.03 8.85
CA LYS A 7 7.01 1.33 9.06
C LYS A 7 6.85 -0.12 9.53
N ARG A 8 5.67 -0.52 10.01
CA ARG A 8 5.45 -1.85 10.60
C ARG A 8 5.80 -2.98 9.63
N VAL A 9 5.33 -2.92 8.39
CA VAL A 9 5.62 -3.93 7.35
C VAL A 9 7.07 -3.85 6.83
N PRO A 10 7.61 -2.67 6.45
CA PRO A 10 8.99 -2.58 6.00
C PRO A 10 10.00 -3.06 7.06
N ASN A 11 9.78 -2.76 8.34
CA ASN A 11 10.65 -3.23 9.44
C ASN A 11 10.67 -4.76 9.59
N GLN A 12 9.61 -5.44 9.15
CA GLN A 12 9.46 -6.90 9.20
C GLN A 12 9.81 -7.59 7.87
N THR A 13 10.16 -6.81 6.85
CA THR A 13 10.61 -7.29 5.54
C THR A 13 12.14 -7.26 5.50
N CYS A 14 12.77 -8.29 4.93
CA CYS A 14 14.23 -8.30 4.84
C CYS A 14 14.74 -7.15 3.96
N ALA A 15 15.89 -6.57 4.34
CA ALA A 15 16.42 -5.36 3.73
C ALA A 15 16.60 -5.48 2.20
N ALA A 16 17.04 -6.65 1.72
CA ALA A 16 17.22 -6.90 0.28
C ALA A 16 15.91 -6.78 -0.51
N VAL A 17 14.77 -7.24 0.04
CA VAL A 17 13.46 -7.14 -0.62
C VAL A 17 12.94 -5.71 -0.62
N ASN A 18 13.07 -4.99 0.51
CA ASN A 18 12.73 -3.57 0.55
C ASN A 18 13.55 -2.77 -0.46
N GLU A 19 14.86 -3.05 -0.55
CA GLU A 19 15.76 -2.39 -1.50
C GLU A 19 15.39 -2.70 -2.95
N GLN A 20 15.05 -3.95 -3.25
CA GLN A 20 14.61 -4.36 -4.58
C GLN A 20 13.34 -3.62 -5.00
N ILE A 21 12.33 -3.55 -4.12
CA ILE A 21 11.07 -2.82 -4.39
C ILE A 21 11.38 -1.35 -4.67
N ARG A 22 12.20 -0.72 -3.82
CA ARG A 22 12.59 0.67 -3.96
C ARG A 22 13.29 0.95 -5.29
N ARG A 23 14.30 0.16 -5.64
CA ARG A 23 15.03 0.29 -6.92
C ARG A 23 14.10 0.14 -8.12
N GLN A 24 13.23 -0.87 -8.10
CA GLN A 24 12.29 -1.10 -9.18
C GLN A 24 11.33 0.09 -9.36
N THR A 25 10.88 0.69 -8.26
CA THR A 25 10.04 1.90 -8.28
C THR A 25 10.80 3.11 -8.84
N GLU A 26 12.03 3.37 -8.40
CA GLU A 26 12.86 4.48 -8.90
C GLU A 26 13.20 4.33 -10.40
N GLU A 27 13.48 3.11 -10.86
CA GLU A 27 13.70 2.79 -12.28
C GLU A 27 12.44 3.02 -13.11
N ASN A 28 11.26 2.62 -12.61
CA ASN A 28 9.98 2.86 -13.27
C ASN A 28 9.70 4.35 -13.43
N ILE A 29 9.90 5.15 -12.38
CA ILE A 29 9.72 6.61 -12.41
C ILE A 29 10.66 7.22 -13.45
N SER A 30 11.94 6.83 -13.43
CA SER A 30 12.97 7.33 -14.34
C SER A 30 12.64 7.03 -15.81
N ARG A 31 12.17 5.81 -16.09
CA ARG A 31 11.73 5.39 -17.42
C ARG A 31 10.50 6.14 -17.88
N LEU A 32 9.49 6.28 -17.03
CA LEU A 32 8.22 6.94 -17.38
C LEU A 32 8.37 8.44 -17.60
N LYS A 33 9.29 9.09 -16.86
CA LYS A 33 9.66 10.48 -17.12
C LYS A 33 10.09 10.70 -18.57
N GLN A 34 10.88 9.79 -19.12
CA GLN A 34 11.37 9.87 -20.51
C GLN A 34 10.27 9.52 -21.53
N ALA A 35 9.32 8.66 -21.15
CA ALA A 35 8.20 8.25 -22.01
C ALA A 35 7.08 9.31 -22.14
N GLY A 36 7.04 10.29 -21.23
CA GLY A 36 6.17 11.47 -21.33
C GLY A 36 4.80 11.33 -20.65
N PRO A 37 3.97 12.40 -20.70
CA PRO A 37 2.77 12.54 -19.87
C PRO A 37 1.70 11.46 -20.06
N THR A 38 1.50 10.98 -21.29
CA THR A 38 0.50 9.93 -21.59
C THR A 38 0.88 8.60 -20.95
N ALA A 39 2.16 8.23 -20.96
CA ALA A 39 2.64 7.02 -20.30
C ALA A 39 2.50 7.13 -18.78
N ILE A 40 2.76 8.32 -18.23
CA ILE A 40 2.55 8.62 -16.81
C ILE A 40 1.06 8.47 -16.44
N ALA A 41 0.16 9.02 -17.24
CA ALA A 41 -1.28 8.92 -17.00
C ALA A 41 -1.75 7.47 -16.93
N ARG A 42 -1.35 6.63 -17.90
CA ARG A 42 -1.66 5.20 -17.87
C ARG A 42 -1.11 4.50 -16.63
N ARG A 43 0.13 4.81 -16.23
CA ARG A 43 0.70 4.22 -15.01
C ARG A 43 -0.07 4.61 -13.76
N LEU A 44 -0.57 5.84 -13.68
CA LEU A 44 -1.38 6.28 -12.54
C LEU A 44 -2.69 5.46 -12.45
N GLU A 45 -3.35 5.20 -13.58
CA GLU A 45 -4.51 4.29 -13.62
C GLU A 45 -4.16 2.87 -13.17
N GLU A 46 -3.01 2.34 -13.57
CA GLU A 46 -2.52 1.03 -13.09
C GLU A 46 -2.27 1.03 -11.58
N LEU A 47 -1.69 2.11 -11.03
CA LEU A 47 -1.42 2.26 -9.59
C LEU A 47 -2.71 2.33 -8.78
N ASP A 48 -3.78 2.89 -9.33
CA ASP A 48 -5.09 2.97 -8.67
C ASP A 48 -5.80 1.60 -8.61
N ALA A 49 -5.51 0.72 -9.57
CA ALA A 49 -5.97 -0.66 -9.57
C ALA A 49 -5.08 -1.61 -8.74
N GLU A 50 -3.85 -1.21 -8.40
CA GLU A 50 -2.89 -2.05 -7.70
C GLU A 50 -3.36 -2.39 -6.28
N TRP A 51 -3.15 -3.63 -5.87
CA TRP A 51 -3.45 -4.08 -4.51
C TRP A 51 -2.20 -3.91 -3.66
N ASP A 52 -2.32 -3.17 -2.56
CA ASP A 52 -1.28 -3.17 -1.55
C ASP A 52 -1.24 -4.51 -0.80
N VAL A 53 -0.11 -4.77 -0.16
CA VAL A 53 0.16 -6.01 0.57
C VAL A 53 -0.79 -6.22 1.74
N GLU A 54 -1.27 -5.15 2.40
CA GLU A 54 -2.14 -5.26 3.57
C GLU A 54 -3.54 -5.67 3.12
N ARG A 55 -4.07 -5.04 2.07
CA ARG A 55 -5.33 -5.44 1.43
C ARG A 55 -5.31 -6.88 0.93
N ALA A 56 -4.19 -7.33 0.34
CA ALA A 56 -4.03 -8.73 -0.05
C ALA A 56 -4.05 -9.68 1.16
N ILE A 57 -3.40 -9.33 2.27
CA ILE A 57 -3.41 -10.11 3.51
C ILE A 57 -4.82 -10.19 4.09
N GLU A 58 -5.52 -9.05 4.18
CA GLU A 58 -6.87 -8.95 4.74
C GLU A 58 -7.88 -9.79 3.96
N ALA A 59 -7.88 -9.67 2.62
CA ALA A 59 -8.79 -10.41 1.76
C ALA A 59 -8.59 -11.93 1.93
N ASN A 60 -7.34 -12.40 1.86
CA ASN A 60 -7.03 -13.82 1.99
C ASN A 60 -7.33 -14.36 3.40
N ALA A 61 -7.06 -13.56 4.44
CA ALA A 61 -7.36 -13.92 5.82
C ALA A 61 -8.88 -14.01 6.06
N ALA A 62 -9.66 -13.08 5.52
CA ALA A 62 -11.12 -13.12 5.57
C ALA A 62 -11.66 -14.38 4.85
N THR A 63 -11.17 -14.68 3.65
CA THR A 63 -11.54 -15.90 2.91
C THR A 63 -11.23 -17.16 3.72
N ALA A 64 -10.02 -17.28 4.25
CA ALA A 64 -9.64 -18.44 5.07
C ALA A 64 -10.50 -18.58 6.33
N SER A 65 -10.85 -17.46 6.97
CA SER A 65 -11.71 -17.43 8.15
C SER A 65 -13.14 -17.87 7.83
N ILE A 66 -13.72 -17.41 6.72
CA ILE A 66 -15.06 -17.83 6.27
C ILE A 66 -15.08 -19.33 5.95
N ILE A 67 -14.08 -19.83 5.23
CA ILE A 67 -13.95 -21.27 4.94
C ILE A 67 -13.86 -22.08 6.25
N GLY A 68 -12.99 -21.67 7.17
CA GLY A 68 -12.83 -22.35 8.45
C GLY A 68 -14.10 -22.32 9.31
N LEU A 69 -14.83 -21.21 9.29
CA LEU A 69 -16.13 -21.10 9.96
C LEU A 69 -17.17 -22.05 9.34
N ALA A 70 -17.30 -22.05 8.01
CA ALA A 70 -18.23 -22.92 7.30
C ALA A 70 -17.96 -24.40 7.58
N LEU A 71 -16.69 -24.83 7.56
CA LEU A 71 -16.28 -26.19 7.92
C LEU A 71 -16.49 -26.48 9.42
N GLY A 72 -16.32 -25.48 10.28
CA GLY A 72 -16.57 -25.55 11.72
C GLY A 72 -18.02 -25.87 12.06
N VAL A 73 -18.95 -25.29 11.30
CA VAL A 73 -20.40 -25.47 11.46
C VAL A 73 -20.89 -26.75 10.77
N THR A 74 -20.40 -27.05 9.56
CA THR A 74 -20.98 -28.12 8.72
C THR A 74 -20.26 -29.46 8.83
N VAL A 75 -18.97 -29.48 9.15
CA VAL A 75 -18.14 -30.71 9.14
C VAL A 75 -17.70 -31.11 10.54
N ASN A 76 -16.92 -30.26 11.22
CA ASN A 76 -16.40 -30.55 12.56
C ASN A 76 -15.99 -29.27 13.29
N ARG A 77 -16.41 -29.12 14.55
CA ARG A 77 -16.07 -27.97 15.41
C ARG A 77 -14.56 -27.69 15.52
N ARG A 78 -13.70 -28.68 15.31
CA ARG A 78 -12.24 -28.48 15.28
C ARG A 78 -11.78 -27.47 14.22
N TRP A 79 -12.54 -27.29 13.14
CA TRP A 79 -12.23 -26.29 12.10
C TRP A 79 -12.37 -24.84 12.58
N LEU A 80 -13.06 -24.58 13.70
CA LEU A 80 -13.11 -23.26 14.34
C LEU A 80 -11.74 -22.80 14.85
N ALA A 81 -10.76 -23.71 14.98
CA ALA A 81 -9.38 -23.34 15.25
C ALA A 81 -8.77 -22.48 14.12
N LEU A 82 -9.18 -22.67 12.86
CA LEU A 82 -8.66 -21.90 11.73
C LEU A 82 -8.96 -20.40 11.84
N PRO A 83 -10.23 -19.95 11.93
CA PRO A 83 -10.52 -18.51 12.09
C PRO A 83 -9.93 -17.94 13.38
N ALA A 84 -9.81 -18.72 14.46
CA ALA A 84 -9.16 -18.28 15.69
C ALA A 84 -7.67 -17.98 15.48
N VAL A 85 -6.93 -18.89 14.82
CA VAL A 85 -5.51 -18.69 14.49
C VAL A 85 -5.31 -17.56 13.50
N VAL A 86 -6.14 -17.47 12.45
CA VAL A 86 -6.07 -16.38 11.47
C VAL A 86 -6.32 -15.03 12.16
N GLY A 87 -7.33 -14.93 13.02
CA GLY A 87 -7.61 -13.73 13.80
C GLY A 87 -6.45 -13.31 14.71
N ALA A 88 -5.78 -14.27 15.36
CA ALA A 88 -4.60 -13.99 16.18
C ALA A 88 -3.44 -13.41 15.35
N PHE A 89 -3.16 -13.99 14.17
CA PHE A 89 -2.13 -13.45 13.28
C PHE A 89 -2.49 -12.11 12.66
N LEU A 90 -3.75 -11.87 12.33
CA LEU A 90 -4.22 -10.56 11.87
C LEU A 90 -4.03 -9.50 12.97
N LEU A 91 -4.35 -9.83 14.22
CA LEU A 91 -4.12 -8.92 15.34
C LEU A 91 -2.63 -8.63 15.52
N GLN A 92 -1.79 -9.66 15.47
CA GLN A 92 -0.33 -9.49 15.52
C GLN A 92 0.17 -8.62 14.36
N HIS A 93 -0.33 -8.84 13.15
CA HIS A 93 0.03 -8.08 11.96
C HIS A 93 -0.38 -6.61 12.08
N ALA A 94 -1.59 -6.33 12.57
CA ALA A 94 -2.06 -4.96 12.78
C ALA A 94 -1.15 -4.17 13.74
N VAL A 95 -0.62 -4.83 14.78
CA VAL A 95 0.22 -4.19 15.81
C VAL A 95 1.70 -4.12 15.41
N GLN A 96 2.25 -5.20 14.83
CA GLN A 96 3.69 -5.37 14.62
C GLN A 96 4.10 -5.34 13.15
N GLY A 97 3.15 -5.54 12.23
CA GLY A 97 3.38 -5.59 10.80
C GLY A 97 3.88 -6.92 10.25
N TRP A 98 3.89 -8.01 11.05
CA TRP A 98 4.34 -9.33 10.60
C TRP A 98 3.20 -10.35 10.61
N CYS A 99 3.14 -11.19 9.57
CA CYS A 99 2.33 -12.41 9.53
C CYS A 99 3.02 -13.47 8.64
N PRO A 100 2.66 -14.76 8.75
CA PRO A 100 3.34 -15.83 8.00
C PRO A 100 3.35 -15.65 6.47
N PRO A 101 2.26 -15.16 5.81
CA PRO A 101 2.26 -14.93 4.36
C PRO A 101 3.10 -13.72 3.90
N LEU A 102 3.38 -12.76 4.80
CA LEU A 102 3.98 -11.49 4.42
C LEU A 102 5.33 -11.62 3.70
N PRO A 103 6.33 -12.40 4.17
CA PRO A 103 7.60 -12.50 3.48
C PRO A 103 7.49 -13.05 2.06
N VAL A 104 6.49 -13.90 1.80
CA VAL A 104 6.22 -14.44 0.46
C VAL A 104 5.62 -13.36 -0.43
N LEU A 105 4.57 -12.68 0.03
CA LEU A 105 3.92 -11.60 -0.73
C LEU A 105 4.91 -10.48 -1.08
N ARG A 106 5.75 -10.07 -0.11
CA ARG A 106 6.77 -9.05 -0.34
C ARG A 106 7.80 -9.48 -1.39
N ARG A 107 8.23 -10.74 -1.39
CA ARG A 107 9.13 -11.28 -2.43
C ARG A 107 8.47 -11.39 -3.80
N LEU A 108 7.15 -11.58 -3.85
CA LEU A 108 6.37 -11.55 -5.09
C LEU A 108 6.14 -10.11 -5.60
N GLY A 109 6.64 -9.10 -4.88
CA GLY A 109 6.58 -7.70 -5.30
C GLY A 109 5.36 -6.93 -4.78
N PHE A 110 4.56 -7.50 -3.86
CA PHE A 110 3.46 -6.73 -3.24
C PHE A 110 4.03 -5.57 -2.43
N ARG A 111 3.56 -4.37 -2.76
CA ARG A 111 4.00 -3.12 -2.15
C ARG A 111 3.05 -2.67 -1.05
N THR A 112 3.56 -1.92 -0.09
CA THR A 112 2.73 -1.22 0.88
C THR A 112 2.03 -0.05 0.21
N ALA A 113 0.89 0.40 0.76
CA ALA A 113 0.20 1.59 0.26
C ALA A 113 1.14 2.80 0.15
N SER A 114 2.00 3.03 1.16
CA SER A 114 2.99 4.11 1.13
C SER A 114 4.04 4.00 0.03
N GLU A 115 4.43 2.79 -0.38
CA GLU A 115 5.38 2.60 -1.49
C GLU A 115 4.70 2.82 -2.85
N ILE A 116 3.42 2.46 -2.98
CA ILE A 116 2.59 2.76 -4.17
C ILE A 116 2.36 4.27 -4.27
N ASP A 117 2.00 4.91 -3.17
CA ASP A 117 1.80 6.36 -3.08
C ASP A 117 3.07 7.14 -3.40
N TYR A 118 4.23 6.64 -2.99
CA TYR A 118 5.51 7.24 -3.36
C TYR A 118 5.68 7.31 -4.88
N GLU A 119 5.40 6.22 -5.62
CA GLU A 119 5.43 6.23 -7.09
C GLU A 119 4.37 7.17 -7.65
N ARG A 120 3.12 7.08 -7.16
CA ARG A 120 1.99 7.90 -7.60
C ARG A 120 2.32 9.39 -7.50
N TYR A 121 2.78 9.85 -6.34
CA TYR A 121 3.06 11.27 -6.12
C TYR A 121 4.29 11.74 -6.90
N ALA A 122 5.34 10.92 -7.03
CA ALA A 122 6.47 11.26 -7.88
C ALA A 122 6.04 11.45 -9.35
N LEU A 123 5.17 10.57 -9.85
CA LEU A 123 4.64 10.64 -11.21
C LEU A 123 3.70 11.83 -11.41
N LYS A 124 2.79 12.12 -10.47
CA LYS A 124 1.94 13.33 -10.49
C LYS A 124 2.78 14.61 -10.52
N ALA A 125 3.84 14.67 -9.72
CA ALA A 125 4.78 15.79 -9.74
C ALA A 125 5.47 15.95 -11.11
N LEU A 126 5.91 14.85 -11.72
CA LEU A 126 6.53 14.86 -13.05
C LEU A 126 5.55 15.24 -14.18
N ARG A 127 4.27 14.90 -14.03
CA ARG A 127 3.21 15.29 -14.97
C ARG A 127 2.82 16.77 -14.84
N GLY A 128 3.08 17.38 -13.69
CA GLY A 128 2.83 18.80 -13.42
C GLY A 128 1.59 19.07 -12.57
N ASP A 129 0.98 18.05 -11.97
CA ASP A 129 -0.27 18.16 -11.20
C ASP A 129 -0.16 19.10 -9.98
N PHE A 130 1.07 19.38 -9.52
CA PHE A 130 1.35 20.25 -8.38
C PHE A 130 1.87 21.65 -8.77
N ALA A 131 1.90 22.02 -10.06
CA ALA A 131 2.51 23.26 -10.52
C ALA A 131 1.89 24.54 -9.91
N ASP A 132 0.61 24.50 -9.54
CA ASP A 132 -0.11 25.65 -8.97
C ASP A 132 -0.10 25.71 -7.43
N ILE A 133 0.63 24.81 -6.76
CA ILE A 133 0.72 24.72 -5.29
C ILE A 133 1.96 25.45 -4.81
N HIS A 134 1.86 26.77 -4.74
CA HIS A 134 2.87 27.61 -4.13
C HIS A 134 2.30 28.38 -2.94
N PRO A 135 2.93 28.31 -1.75
CA PRO A 135 2.50 29.10 -0.60
C PRO A 135 2.81 30.58 -0.88
N ASP A 136 1.80 31.36 -1.28
CA ASP A 136 1.92 32.82 -1.36
C ASP A 136 1.75 33.40 0.05
N LYS A 137 2.76 34.11 0.55
CA LYS A 137 2.73 34.81 1.85
C LYS A 137 1.59 35.83 1.96
N ARG A 138 0.98 36.22 0.83
CA ARG A 138 -0.17 37.12 0.76
C ARG A 138 -1.53 36.40 0.81
N ASP A 139 -1.55 35.08 0.62
CA ASP A 139 -2.77 34.28 0.68
C ASP A 139 -3.14 33.99 2.14
N ARG A 140 -3.82 34.96 2.78
CA ARG A 140 -4.28 34.86 4.18
C ARG A 140 -5.60 34.08 4.33
N GLY A 141 -5.86 33.05 3.52
CA GLY A 141 -7.17 32.38 3.53
C GLY A 141 -7.20 30.95 2.99
N ASN A 142 -8.43 30.39 2.94
CA ASN A 142 -8.75 29.00 2.61
C ASN A 142 -8.34 28.55 1.19
N LYS A 143 -7.94 29.46 0.30
CA LYS A 143 -7.67 29.17 -1.12
C LYS A 143 -6.47 28.27 -1.33
N PHE A 144 -5.36 28.52 -0.62
CA PHE A 144 -4.21 27.62 -0.65
C PHE A 144 -4.57 26.23 -0.11
N ALA A 145 -5.34 26.17 0.99
CA ALA A 145 -5.82 24.91 1.55
C ALA A 145 -6.74 24.16 0.56
N GLU A 146 -7.67 24.84 -0.10
CA GLU A 146 -8.53 24.26 -1.14
C GLU A 146 -7.74 23.72 -2.33
N LYS A 147 -6.72 24.44 -2.80
CA LYS A 147 -5.82 23.96 -3.86
C LYS A 147 -5.05 22.72 -3.44
N ALA A 148 -4.52 22.70 -2.22
CA ALA A 148 -3.81 21.56 -1.67
C ALA A 148 -4.73 20.34 -1.52
N LEU A 149 -5.97 20.53 -1.06
CA LEU A 149 -6.97 19.46 -0.94
C LEU A 149 -7.35 18.90 -2.32
N ARG A 150 -7.63 19.76 -3.30
CA ARG A 150 -7.92 19.30 -4.68
C ARG A 150 -6.79 18.50 -5.29
N ALA A 151 -5.54 18.88 -5.02
CA ALA A 151 -4.37 18.16 -5.52
C ALA A 151 -4.09 16.85 -4.77
N ALA A 152 -4.60 16.70 -3.54
CA ALA A 152 -4.54 15.43 -2.82
C ALA A 152 -5.63 14.45 -3.30
N GLU A 153 -6.76 14.97 -3.79
CA GLU A 153 -7.89 14.18 -4.31
C GLU A 153 -7.75 13.78 -5.79
N ALA A 154 -7.08 14.61 -6.59
CA ALA A 154 -6.72 14.32 -7.99
C ALA A 154 -5.55 13.35 -8.05
#